data_AF-A0A529LQ50-F1
#
_entry.id   AF-A0A529LQ50-F1
#
_cell.length_a   1.000
_cell.length_b   1.000
_cell.length_c   1.000
_cell.angle_alpha   90.00
_cell.angle_beta   90.00
_cell.angle_gamma   90.00
#
_symmetry.space_group_name_H-M   'P 1'
#
loop_
_entity.id
_entity.type
_entity.pdbx_description
1 polymer ?
#
loop_
_entity_poly.entity_id
_entity_poly.type
_entity_poly.pdbx_seq_one_letter_code
_entity_poly.pdbx_strand_id
1 'polypeptide(L)'
;LLAYPARSADLGRFPAAGGGTLDLTEYRMDDRREDFLTLVETDHGGPGWTALARQAEDDLVLVLKNPAELPITMLWLSNGGRDYAPWSGRHLGVLGIEDGRAAVGHAASIGDNWLRREGVATAFALGESQSVSFRHVIGAMPLSGGEPPQELTTADGRMRLTASGAAREVPFDSDFLRIGQPVAA
;
A
#
# COMPACT_ATOMS: atom_id res chain seq x y z
N LEU A 1 -6.41 -2.19 -18.23
CA LEU A 1 -7.26 -2.99 -17.31
C LEU A 1 -6.54 -4.25 -16.80
N LEU A 2 -6.67 -4.55 -15.51
CA LEU A 2 -6.13 -5.78 -14.91
C LEU A 2 -7.03 -6.97 -15.20
N ALA A 3 -6.46 -8.17 -15.32
CA ALA A 3 -7.28 -9.38 -15.35
C ALA A 3 -7.93 -9.62 -13.99
N TYR A 4 -9.20 -10.04 -13.98
CA TYR A 4 -9.92 -10.35 -12.75
C TYR A 4 -10.76 -11.64 -12.91
N PRO A 5 -10.69 -12.58 -11.95
CA PRO A 5 -9.75 -12.62 -10.84
C PRO A 5 -8.33 -12.98 -11.32
N ALA A 6 -7.30 -12.37 -10.71
CA ALA A 6 -5.90 -12.71 -10.97
C ALA A 6 -5.05 -12.49 -9.70
N ARG A 7 -3.90 -13.17 -9.63
CA ARG A 7 -2.92 -13.04 -8.54
C ARG A 7 -1.50 -13.14 -9.08
N SER A 8 -0.57 -12.43 -8.45
CA SER A 8 0.86 -12.47 -8.75
C SER A 8 1.65 -12.12 -7.49
N ALA A 9 2.86 -12.65 -7.36
CA ALA A 9 3.86 -12.17 -6.40
C ALA A 9 4.87 -11.20 -7.04
N ASP A 10 4.80 -11.01 -8.36
CA ASP A 10 5.64 -10.10 -9.14
C ASP A 10 4.78 -8.91 -9.60
N LEU A 11 5.05 -7.73 -9.04
CA LEU A 11 4.37 -6.48 -9.38
C LEU A 11 4.72 -5.99 -10.79
N GLY A 12 5.91 -6.33 -11.32
CA GLY A 12 6.32 -5.95 -12.67
C GLY A 12 5.60 -6.74 -13.77
N ARG A 13 4.89 -7.80 -13.41
CA ARG A 13 4.28 -8.75 -14.36
C ARG A 13 2.89 -9.20 -13.94
N PHE A 14 1.99 -8.26 -13.66
CA PHE A 14 0.62 -8.57 -13.29
C PHE A 14 -0.24 -8.96 -14.51
N PRO A 15 -1.09 -10.00 -14.45
CA PRO A 15 -1.92 -10.41 -15.58
C PRO A 15 -2.86 -9.31 -16.10
N ALA A 16 -2.86 -9.07 -17.41
CA ALA A 16 -3.70 -8.07 -18.06
C ALA A 16 -4.98 -8.69 -18.65
N ALA A 17 -6.10 -7.96 -18.62
CA ALA A 17 -7.39 -8.46 -19.15
C ALA A 17 -7.35 -8.78 -20.65
N GLY A 18 -6.55 -8.02 -21.42
CA GLY A 18 -6.34 -8.23 -22.85
C GLY A 18 -5.33 -9.32 -23.21
N GLY A 19 -4.80 -10.05 -22.22
CA GLY A 19 -3.66 -10.95 -22.37
C GLY A 19 -2.31 -10.25 -22.16
N GLY A 20 -1.27 -11.04 -21.86
CA GLY A 20 0.04 -10.51 -21.47
C GLY A 20 0.08 -10.02 -20.02
N THR A 21 1.00 -9.09 -19.72
CA THR A 21 1.23 -8.55 -18.37
C THR A 21 1.36 -7.04 -18.35
N LEU A 22 1.02 -6.42 -17.22
CA LEU A 22 1.21 -5.01 -16.91
C LEU A 22 2.21 -4.87 -15.76
N ASP A 23 3.02 -3.82 -15.81
CA ASP A 23 3.90 -3.42 -14.73
C ASP A 23 3.12 -2.50 -13.77
N LEU A 24 2.96 -2.92 -12.52
CA LEU A 24 2.26 -2.17 -11.47
C LEU A 24 3.18 -1.19 -10.72
N THR A 25 4.50 -1.23 -10.98
CA THR A 25 5.45 -0.27 -10.42
C THR A 25 5.38 1.08 -11.13
N GLU A 26 4.73 1.14 -12.29
CA GLU A 26 4.51 2.35 -13.06
C GLU A 26 3.01 2.68 -13.18
N TYR A 27 2.62 3.88 -12.73
CA TYR A 27 1.25 4.34 -12.85
C TYR A 27 1.00 5.04 -14.19
N ARG A 28 0.69 4.27 -15.22
CA ARG A 28 0.34 4.78 -16.56
C ARG A 28 -1.18 4.82 -16.74
N MET A 29 -1.73 6.04 -16.85
CA MET A 29 -3.17 6.34 -16.94
C MET A 29 -3.66 6.38 -18.40
N ASP A 30 -3.19 5.43 -19.21
CA ASP A 30 -3.36 5.47 -20.67
C ASP A 30 -4.77 5.04 -21.12
N ASP A 31 -5.50 4.33 -20.28
CA ASP A 31 -6.87 3.85 -20.52
C ASP A 31 -7.87 4.36 -19.48
N ARG A 32 -9.15 4.45 -19.88
CA ARG A 32 -10.23 4.66 -18.91
C ARG A 32 -10.42 3.39 -18.10
N ARG A 33 -10.32 3.47 -16.78
CA ARG A 33 -10.33 2.29 -15.91
C ARG A 33 -10.86 2.52 -14.52
N GLU A 34 -11.25 1.42 -13.90
CA GLU A 34 -11.45 1.27 -12.46
C GLU A 34 -10.89 -0.09 -12.09
N ASP A 35 -9.72 -0.11 -11.48
CA ASP A 35 -9.07 -1.34 -11.03
C ASP A 35 -8.78 -1.25 -9.54
N PHE A 36 -8.83 -2.41 -8.89
CA PHE A 36 -8.61 -2.55 -7.46
C PHE A 36 -7.62 -3.68 -7.21
N LEU A 37 -6.53 -3.38 -6.52
CA LEU A 37 -5.52 -4.35 -6.11
C LEU A 37 -5.52 -4.49 -4.60
N THR A 38 -5.24 -5.70 -4.13
CA THR A 38 -4.96 -5.99 -2.72
C THR A 38 -3.56 -6.56 -2.66
N LEU A 39 -2.66 -5.82 -2.01
CA LEU A 39 -1.32 -6.28 -1.65
C LEU A 39 -1.36 -6.79 -0.23
N VAL A 40 -0.71 -7.94 0.00
CA VAL A 40 -0.60 -8.57 1.31
C VAL A 40 0.86 -8.52 1.72
N GLU A 41 1.11 -8.01 2.93
CA GLU A 41 2.43 -7.91 3.51
C GLU A 41 2.49 -8.69 4.81
N THR A 42 3.49 -9.56 4.94
CA THR A 42 3.76 -10.30 6.18
C THR A 42 4.61 -9.45 7.11
N ASP A 43 4.45 -9.61 8.42
CA ASP A 43 5.35 -8.95 9.39
C ASP A 43 6.80 -9.42 9.19
N HIS A 44 7.71 -8.46 9.08
CA HIS A 44 9.15 -8.65 8.89
C HIS A 44 9.98 -7.86 9.91
N GLY A 45 9.35 -7.34 10.98
CA GLY A 45 10.02 -6.58 12.03
C GLY A 45 10.15 -5.09 11.72
N GLY A 46 10.21 -4.70 10.45
CA GLY A 46 10.23 -3.31 10.00
C GLY A 46 8.84 -2.72 9.71
N PRO A 47 8.80 -1.47 9.21
CA PRO A 47 7.58 -0.86 8.70
C PRO A 47 7.16 -1.48 7.37
N GLY A 48 5.86 -1.65 7.18
CA GLY A 48 5.28 -1.85 5.86
C GLY A 48 5.12 -0.51 5.17
N TRP A 49 5.30 -0.46 3.85
CA TRP A 49 5.42 0.83 3.16
C TRP A 49 4.90 0.84 1.72
N THR A 50 4.42 2.01 1.30
CA THR A 50 4.19 2.37 -0.09
C THR A 50 4.92 3.68 -0.39
N ALA A 51 5.68 3.72 -1.48
CA ALA A 51 6.38 4.92 -1.91
C ALA A 51 5.96 5.27 -3.34
N LEU A 52 5.50 6.51 -3.55
CA LEU A 52 5.05 7.02 -4.85
C LEU A 52 5.91 8.23 -5.23
N ALA A 53 6.77 8.05 -6.23
CA ALA A 53 7.53 9.13 -6.82
C ALA A 53 6.65 9.91 -7.81
N ARG A 54 6.35 11.17 -7.48
CA ARG A 54 5.54 12.06 -8.30
C ARG A 54 6.46 12.98 -9.09
N GLN A 55 6.84 12.52 -10.29
CA GLN A 55 7.87 13.16 -11.12
C GLN A 55 7.55 14.62 -11.46
N ALA A 56 6.28 14.93 -11.71
CA ALA A 56 5.88 16.29 -12.09
C ALA A 56 5.95 17.26 -10.89
N GLU A 57 5.71 16.75 -9.69
CA GLU A 57 5.72 17.49 -8.43
C GLU A 57 7.10 17.51 -7.75
N ASP A 58 8.06 16.71 -8.23
CA ASP A 58 9.40 16.54 -7.67
C ASP A 58 9.39 16.12 -6.19
N ASP A 59 8.44 15.25 -5.82
CA ASP A 59 8.35 14.70 -4.47
C ASP A 59 8.07 13.19 -4.42
N LEU A 60 8.33 12.65 -3.24
CA LEU A 60 8.08 11.27 -2.86
C LEU A 60 7.00 11.27 -1.78
N VAL A 61 5.83 10.73 -2.09
CA VAL A 61 4.83 10.39 -1.09
C VAL A 61 5.22 9.06 -0.46
N LEU A 62 5.26 9.01 0.87
CA LEU A 62 5.59 7.83 1.64
C LEU A 62 4.47 7.54 2.63
N VAL A 63 3.96 6.32 2.56
CA VAL A 63 2.93 5.78 3.47
C VAL A 63 3.57 4.65 4.25
N LEU A 64 3.52 4.71 5.59
CA LEU A 64 4.11 3.70 6.46
C LEU A 64 3.10 3.18 7.48
N LYS A 65 3.14 1.87 7.70
CA LYS A 65 2.28 1.14 8.63
C LYS A 65 3.05 0.10 9.43
N ASN A 66 2.41 -0.44 10.45
CA ASN A 66 2.83 -1.72 11.03
C ASN A 66 2.12 -2.87 10.29
N PRO A 67 2.84 -3.73 9.54
CA PRO A 67 2.21 -4.79 8.74
C PRO A 67 1.61 -5.89 9.61
N ALA A 68 2.02 -6.01 10.89
CA ALA A 68 1.33 -6.89 11.84
C ALA A 68 -0.08 -6.39 12.20
N GLU A 69 -0.29 -5.07 12.23
CA GLU A 69 -1.58 -4.43 12.52
C GLU A 69 -2.42 -4.27 11.26
N LEU A 70 -1.82 -3.76 10.18
CA LEU A 70 -2.45 -3.45 8.90
C LEU A 70 -1.77 -4.26 7.76
N PRO A 71 -2.05 -5.56 7.64
CA PRO A 71 -1.33 -6.45 6.70
C PRO A 71 -1.68 -6.21 5.22
N ILE A 72 -2.63 -5.32 4.94
CA ILE A 72 -3.17 -5.12 3.59
C ILE A 72 -2.92 -3.68 3.15
N THR A 73 -2.49 -3.52 1.90
CA THR A 73 -2.55 -2.25 1.16
C THR A 73 -3.48 -2.46 -0.02
N MET A 74 -4.47 -1.60 -0.16
CA MET A 74 -5.36 -1.58 -1.31
C MET A 74 -4.97 -0.41 -2.21
N LEU A 75 -4.87 -0.69 -3.51
CA LEU A 75 -4.68 0.34 -4.51
C LEU A 75 -5.94 0.47 -5.34
N TRP A 76 -6.52 1.67 -5.35
CA TRP A 76 -7.65 2.00 -6.22
C TRP A 76 -7.16 2.87 -7.37
N LEU A 77 -7.15 2.31 -8.58
CA LEU A 77 -6.80 3.02 -9.80
C LEU A 77 -8.09 3.50 -10.46
N SER A 78 -8.35 4.80 -10.43
CA SER A 78 -9.56 5.40 -10.99
C SER A 78 -9.20 6.41 -12.08
N ASN A 79 -9.62 6.11 -13.30
CA ASN A 79 -9.40 6.96 -14.48
C ASN A 79 -10.65 7.04 -15.35
N GLY A 80 -11.75 7.53 -14.78
CA GLY A 80 -12.97 7.84 -15.51
C GLY A 80 -13.70 6.61 -16.04
N GLY A 81 -13.41 5.41 -15.52
CA GLY A 81 -14.12 4.20 -15.92
C GLY A 81 -15.55 4.11 -15.35
N ARG A 82 -15.85 4.77 -14.22
CA ARG A 82 -17.24 5.01 -13.77
C ARG A 82 -17.87 6.15 -14.53
N ASP A 83 -18.35 5.89 -15.73
CA ASP A 83 -19.00 6.85 -16.62
C ASP A 83 -20.48 7.12 -16.30
N TYR A 84 -21.07 6.32 -15.41
CA TYR A 84 -22.44 6.45 -14.93
C TYR A 84 -22.55 7.42 -13.73
N ALA A 85 -23.76 7.91 -13.45
CA ALA A 85 -24.01 8.81 -12.31
C ALA A 85 -23.77 8.11 -10.94
N PRO A 86 -23.31 8.83 -9.89
CA PRO A 86 -22.93 10.25 -9.86
C PRO A 86 -21.50 10.57 -10.34
N TRP A 87 -20.73 9.55 -10.74
CA TRP A 87 -19.32 9.71 -11.10
C TRP A 87 -19.12 10.40 -12.45
N SER A 88 -19.94 10.07 -13.45
CA SER A 88 -19.97 10.71 -14.77
C SER A 88 -18.62 10.76 -15.49
N GLY A 89 -17.72 9.81 -15.19
CA GLY A 89 -16.39 9.72 -15.79
C GLY A 89 -15.43 10.86 -15.42
N ARG A 90 -15.75 11.64 -14.38
CA ARG A 90 -15.02 12.88 -14.05
C ARG A 90 -13.78 12.68 -13.18
N HIS A 91 -13.62 11.52 -12.55
CA HIS A 91 -12.45 11.22 -11.71
C HIS A 91 -11.34 10.64 -12.58
N LEU A 92 -10.35 11.45 -12.93
CA LEU A 92 -9.25 11.09 -13.82
C LEU A 92 -7.93 11.10 -13.07
N GLY A 93 -7.04 10.15 -13.36
CA GLY A 93 -5.69 10.09 -12.81
C GLY A 93 -5.63 9.93 -11.29
N VAL A 94 -6.61 9.27 -10.65
CA VAL A 94 -6.68 9.15 -9.18
C VAL A 94 -6.16 7.78 -8.73
N LEU A 95 -5.10 7.79 -7.93
CA LEU A 95 -4.60 6.62 -7.21
C LEU A 95 -4.97 6.73 -5.72
N GLY A 96 -5.78 5.80 -5.23
CA GLY A 96 -5.98 5.57 -3.80
C GLY A 96 -4.91 4.62 -3.25
N ILE A 97 -4.30 4.97 -2.11
CA ILE A 97 -3.43 4.09 -1.32
C ILE A 97 -4.11 3.93 0.04
N GLU A 98 -4.55 2.71 0.33
CA GLU A 98 -5.45 2.42 1.44
C GLU A 98 -4.91 1.26 2.28
N ASP A 99 -4.26 1.58 3.40
CA ASP A 99 -3.78 0.57 4.33
C ASP A 99 -4.88 0.10 5.29
N GLY A 100 -4.89 -1.21 5.56
CA GLY A 100 -5.98 -1.79 6.32
C GLY A 100 -5.76 -3.19 6.85
N ARG A 101 -6.76 -3.61 7.61
CA ARG A 101 -7.03 -4.98 8.03
C ARG A 101 -8.45 -5.33 7.61
N ALA A 102 -8.65 -5.50 6.31
CA ALA A 102 -9.97 -5.62 5.69
C ALA A 102 -9.93 -6.46 4.40
N ALA A 103 -11.03 -7.13 4.10
CA ALA A 103 -11.31 -7.61 2.74
C ALA A 103 -12.22 -6.60 2.02
N VAL A 104 -12.42 -6.77 0.71
CA VAL A 104 -13.34 -5.91 -0.05
C VAL A 104 -14.78 -6.11 0.45
N GLY A 105 -15.26 -5.15 1.22
CA GLY A 105 -16.60 -5.12 1.82
C GLY A 105 -16.63 -5.53 3.29
N HIS A 106 -17.54 -4.91 4.05
CA HIS A 106 -17.68 -5.13 5.50
C HIS A 106 -18.01 -6.59 5.86
N ALA A 107 -19.06 -7.15 5.24
CA ALA A 107 -19.48 -8.53 5.51
C ALA A 107 -18.38 -9.55 5.19
N ALA A 108 -17.64 -9.33 4.10
CA ALA A 108 -16.49 -10.16 3.73
C ALA A 108 -15.35 -10.03 4.73
N SER A 109 -15.05 -8.80 5.19
CA SER A 109 -14.02 -8.53 6.19
C SER A 109 -14.24 -9.29 7.51
N ILE A 110 -15.48 -9.32 8.01
CA ILE A 110 -15.83 -9.99 9.27
C ILE A 110 -16.17 -11.48 9.10
N GLY A 111 -16.54 -11.91 7.90
CA GLY A 111 -16.88 -13.29 7.56
C GLY A 111 -15.72 -14.09 6.98
N ASP A 112 -16.04 -15.21 6.35
CA ASP A 112 -15.09 -16.03 5.58
C ASP A 112 -14.73 -15.32 4.25
N ASN A 113 -13.45 -15.33 3.91
CA ASN A 113 -12.93 -14.70 2.70
C ASN A 113 -11.57 -15.34 2.33
N TRP A 114 -11.11 -15.11 1.10
CA TRP A 114 -9.89 -15.74 0.61
C TRP A 114 -8.63 -15.35 1.41
N LEU A 115 -8.52 -14.10 1.86
CA LEU A 115 -7.41 -13.60 2.69
C LEU A 115 -7.33 -14.34 4.03
N ARG A 116 -8.47 -14.53 4.71
CA ARG A 116 -8.54 -15.31 5.97
C ARG A 116 -8.13 -16.76 5.79
N ARG A 117 -8.52 -17.40 4.68
CA ARG A 117 -8.12 -18.78 4.36
C ARG A 117 -6.60 -18.89 4.11
N GLU A 118 -5.95 -17.79 3.76
CA GLU A 118 -4.50 -17.66 3.63
C GLU A 118 -3.81 -17.15 4.91
N GLY A 119 -4.55 -17.03 6.02
CA GLY A 119 -4.00 -16.62 7.32
C GLY A 119 -3.86 -15.11 7.51
N VAL A 120 -4.35 -14.29 6.58
CA VAL A 120 -4.30 -12.83 6.67
C VAL A 120 -5.47 -12.31 7.51
N ALA A 121 -5.17 -11.48 8.51
CA ALA A 121 -6.20 -10.85 9.31
C ALA A 121 -6.99 -9.80 8.51
N THR A 122 -8.33 -9.86 8.55
CA THR A 122 -9.22 -8.94 7.81
C THR A 122 -10.24 -8.21 8.68
N ALA A 123 -10.12 -8.31 10.00
CA ALA A 123 -10.86 -7.46 10.94
C ALA A 123 -10.14 -7.40 12.28
N PHE A 124 -10.34 -6.32 13.03
CA PHE A 124 -10.01 -6.26 14.44
C PHE A 124 -11.12 -6.89 15.28
N ALA A 125 -10.74 -7.67 16.29
CA ALA A 125 -11.67 -8.08 17.34
C ALA A 125 -11.82 -6.92 18.33
N LEU A 126 -13.06 -6.47 18.54
CA LEU A 126 -13.40 -5.46 19.52
C LEU A 126 -14.24 -6.11 20.63
N GLY A 127 -14.10 -5.61 21.85
CA GLY A 127 -14.80 -6.11 23.03
C GLY A 127 -14.76 -5.08 24.15
N GLU A 128 -15.59 -5.25 25.19
CA GLU A 128 -15.77 -4.25 26.25
C GLU A 128 -14.46 -3.83 26.95
N SER A 129 -13.49 -4.75 27.05
CA SER A 129 -12.17 -4.51 27.63
C SER A 129 -11.04 -4.49 26.59
N GLN A 130 -11.37 -4.44 25.30
CA GLN A 130 -10.40 -4.42 24.20
C GLN A 130 -10.47 -3.09 23.46
N SER A 131 -9.38 -2.34 23.49
CA SER A 131 -9.18 -1.19 22.62
C SER A 131 -8.15 -1.54 21.55
N VAL A 132 -8.32 -0.96 20.36
CA VAL A 132 -7.38 -1.08 19.26
C VAL A 132 -6.88 0.31 18.93
N SER A 133 -5.56 0.46 18.92
CA SER A 133 -4.87 1.62 18.40
C SER A 133 -3.77 1.11 17.49
N PHE A 134 -3.52 1.84 16.42
CA PHE A 134 -2.40 1.62 15.51
C PHE A 134 -1.91 2.99 15.07
N ARG A 135 -0.66 3.05 14.60
CA ARG A 135 -0.09 4.27 14.03
C ARG A 135 0.11 4.10 12.54
N HIS A 136 -0.04 5.22 11.86
CA HIS A 136 0.06 5.30 10.41
C HIS A 136 0.72 6.63 10.07
N VAL A 137 1.63 6.61 9.11
CA VAL A 137 2.34 7.81 8.66
C VAL A 137 2.02 8.02 7.19
N ILE A 138 1.60 9.23 6.86
CA ILE A 138 1.52 9.72 5.48
C ILE A 138 2.36 10.99 5.44
N GLY A 139 3.40 10.97 4.65
CA GLY A 139 4.32 12.10 4.52
C GLY A 139 4.77 12.30 3.09
N ALA A 140 5.36 13.46 2.83
CA ALA A 140 6.03 13.76 1.57
C ALA A 140 7.44 14.28 1.86
N MET A 141 8.37 13.98 0.96
CA MET A 141 9.72 14.53 0.98
C MET A 141 10.20 14.83 -0.44
N PRO A 142 11.17 15.72 -0.65
CA PRO A 142 11.72 15.98 -1.98
C PRO A 142 12.17 14.70 -2.66
N LEU A 143 11.91 14.54 -3.96
CA LEU A 143 12.37 13.38 -4.70
C LEU A 143 13.89 13.45 -4.86
N SER A 144 14.57 12.30 -4.74
CA SER A 144 16.02 12.23 -4.87
C SER A 144 16.34 11.18 -5.93
N GLY A 145 16.90 11.61 -7.06
CA GLY A 145 17.29 10.69 -8.14
C GLY A 145 16.14 10.20 -9.02
N GLY A 146 14.95 10.79 -8.91
CA GLY A 146 13.85 10.56 -9.84
C GLY A 146 13.19 9.18 -9.74
N GLU A 147 13.53 8.33 -8.77
CA GLU A 147 12.95 6.99 -8.66
C GLU A 147 12.45 6.75 -7.22
N PRO A 148 11.36 5.97 -7.03
CA PRO A 148 10.97 5.55 -5.70
C PRO A 148 12.03 4.58 -5.11
N PRO A 149 12.15 4.52 -3.78
CA PRO A 149 13.05 3.57 -3.12
C PRO A 149 12.63 2.12 -3.40
N GLN A 150 13.63 1.25 -3.51
CA GLN A 150 13.49 -0.20 -3.62
C GLN A 150 13.60 -0.88 -2.26
N GLU A 151 14.20 -0.18 -1.29
CA GLU A 151 14.40 -0.67 0.07
C GLU A 151 14.22 0.47 1.07
N LEU A 152 13.61 0.14 2.21
CA LEU A 152 13.40 1.03 3.34
C LEU A 152 13.73 0.27 4.61
N THR A 153 14.64 0.82 5.42
CA THR A 153 15.01 0.28 6.73
C THR A 153 14.95 1.36 7.80
N THR A 154 14.71 0.95 9.05
CA THR A 154 14.65 1.85 10.20
C THR A 154 15.54 1.32 11.31
N ALA A 155 16.44 2.17 11.81
CA ALA A 155 17.33 1.85 12.93
C ALA A 155 17.81 3.15 13.60
N ASP A 156 18.07 3.09 14.90
CA ASP A 156 18.74 4.16 15.67
C ASP A 156 18.12 5.57 15.48
N GLY A 157 16.78 5.65 15.42
CA GLY A 157 16.07 6.92 15.25
C GLY A 157 16.18 7.52 13.84
N ARG A 158 16.49 6.67 12.85
CA ARG A 158 16.61 7.04 11.44
C ARG A 158 15.84 6.07 10.56
N MET A 159 15.42 6.58 9.41
CA MET A 159 14.91 5.81 8.30
C MET A 159 15.83 6.01 7.10
N ARG A 160 16.26 4.90 6.49
CA ARG A 160 17.11 4.87 5.31
C ARG A 160 16.31 4.36 4.12
N LEU A 161 16.29 5.16 3.06
CA LEU A 161 15.65 4.85 1.79
C LEU A 161 16.73 4.62 0.73
N THR A 162 16.72 3.49 0.04
CA THR A 162 17.70 3.15 -1.00
C THR A 162 17.02 3.09 -2.37
N ALA A 163 17.53 3.86 -3.33
CA ALA A 163 17.09 3.85 -4.73
C ALA A 163 18.32 3.82 -5.65
N SER A 164 18.36 2.90 -6.62
CA SER A 164 19.43 2.82 -7.63
C SER A 164 20.87 2.85 -7.06
N GLY A 165 21.06 2.24 -5.89
CA GLY A 165 22.34 2.19 -5.17
C GLY A 165 22.70 3.45 -4.36
N ALA A 166 21.91 4.53 -4.46
CA ALA A 166 22.03 5.69 -3.60
C ALA A 166 21.12 5.54 -2.37
N ALA A 167 21.61 5.96 -1.21
CA ALA A 167 20.85 5.94 0.03
C ALA A 167 20.65 7.35 0.58
N ARG A 168 19.45 7.60 1.10
CA ARG A 168 19.10 8.82 1.83
C ARG A 168 18.63 8.46 3.23
N GLU A 169 19.10 9.20 4.21
CA GLU A 169 18.65 9.06 5.60
C GLU A 169 17.82 10.27 6.01
N VAL A 170 16.75 10.01 6.76
CA VAL A 170 15.90 11.02 7.38
C VAL A 170 15.67 10.67 8.86
N PRO A 171 15.53 11.66 9.75
CA PRO A 171 15.13 11.39 11.13
C PRO A 171 13.76 10.71 11.17
N PHE A 172 13.66 9.61 11.91
CA PHE A 172 12.41 8.86 12.06
C PHE A 172 12.48 8.02 13.34
N ASP A 173 11.50 8.19 14.23
CA ASP A 173 11.37 7.33 15.40
C ASP A 173 11.07 5.89 14.95
N SER A 174 12.10 5.03 15.02
CA SER A 174 12.06 3.65 14.51
C SER A 174 11.00 2.80 15.21
N ASP A 175 10.57 3.22 16.40
CA ASP A 175 9.62 2.49 17.23
C ASP A 175 8.20 3.06 17.09
N PHE A 176 8.06 4.18 16.37
CA PHE A 176 6.82 4.91 16.27
C PHE A 176 5.67 4.00 15.84
N LEU A 177 5.86 3.17 14.81
CA LEU A 177 4.77 2.37 14.24
C LEU A 177 4.37 1.16 15.10
N ARG A 178 5.20 0.72 16.06
CA ARG A 178 4.88 -0.40 16.95
C ARG A 178 4.44 0.12 18.31
N ILE A 179 3.13 0.18 18.54
CA ILE A 179 2.60 0.58 19.85
C ILE A 179 2.85 -0.54 20.86
N GLY A 180 3.61 -0.26 21.92
CA GLY A 180 3.68 -1.12 23.10
C GLY A 180 4.45 -2.44 22.92
N GLN A 181 5.18 -2.62 21.81
CA GLN A 181 6.19 -3.67 21.71
C GLN A 181 7.57 -3.03 21.88
N PRO A 182 8.37 -3.44 22.89
CA PRO A 182 9.76 -3.03 22.93
C PRO A 182 10.46 -3.59 21.68
N VAL A 183 11.36 -2.80 21.09
CA VAL A 183 12.34 -3.30 20.11
C VAL A 183 13.00 -4.52 20.73
N ALA A 184 12.99 -5.64 20.02
CA ALA A 184 13.76 -6.79 20.46
C ALA A 184 15.23 -6.35 20.57
N ALA A 185 15.77 -6.41 21.79
CA ALA A 185 17.16 -6.08 22.09
C ALA A 185 18.14 -7.05 21.43
#